data_AF-A0A3B8UKD0-F1
#
_entry.id   AF-A0A3B8UKD0-F1
#
_cell.length_a   1.000
_cell.length_b   1.000
_cell.length_c   1.000
_cell.angle_alpha   90.00
_cell.angle_beta   90.00
_cell.angle_gamma   90.00
#
_symmetry.space_group_name_H-M   'P 1'
#
loop_
_entity.id
_entity.type
_entity.pdbx_description
1 polymer ?
#
loop_
_entity_poly.entity_id
_entity_poly.type
_entity_poly.pdbx_seq_one_letter_code
_entity_poly.pdbx_strand_id
1 'polypeptide(L)'
;DGPPRIIRGPTVGELRTLHPPEAFRRRRGGQATLACRVRLDTTLSDCRLVDETPPGMGFGQAALAASRYFRFRPPTQNGAPIDGREVRVGVEWP
;
A
#
# COMPACT_ATOMS: atom_id res chain seq x y z
N ASP A 1 16.02 -10.28 16.36
CA ASP A 1 14.80 -9.53 15.98
C ASP A 1 15.02 -8.73 14.72
N GLY A 2 14.03 -8.70 13.85
CA GLY A 2 14.11 -8.08 12.54
C GLY A 2 12.92 -7.18 12.25
N PRO A 3 13.13 -6.07 11.52
CA PRO A 3 12.03 -5.21 11.10
C PRO A 3 11.15 -5.92 10.05
N PRO A 4 9.92 -5.44 9.81
CA PRO A 4 9.13 -5.91 8.68
C PRO A 4 9.89 -5.64 7.37
N ARG A 5 9.80 -6.57 6.41
CA ARG A 5 10.46 -6.42 5.10
C ARG A 5 9.46 -6.59 3.98
N ILE A 6 9.49 -5.69 2.99
CA ILE A 6 8.67 -5.84 1.80
C ILE A 6 9.15 -7.07 0.99
N ILE A 7 8.21 -7.93 0.62
CA ILE A 7 8.42 -9.07 -0.28
C ILE A 7 8.07 -8.63 -1.70
N ARG A 8 6.92 -7.98 -1.87
CA ARG A 8 6.52 -7.37 -3.13
C ARG A 8 5.55 -6.20 -2.91
N GLY A 9 5.56 -5.27 -3.87
CA GLY A 9 4.49 -4.30 -4.07
C GLY A 9 3.57 -4.69 -5.23
N PRO A 10 2.60 -3.83 -5.57
CA PRO A 10 1.82 -3.93 -6.79
C PRO A 10 2.70 -3.70 -8.02
N THR A 11 2.39 -4.41 -9.10
CA THR A 11 3.00 -4.22 -10.43
C THR A 11 2.33 -3.06 -11.15
N VAL A 12 2.99 -2.51 -12.17
CA VAL A 12 2.40 -1.47 -13.05
C VAL A 12 1.10 -1.97 -13.69
N GLY A 13 1.05 -3.23 -14.11
CA GLY A 13 -0.17 -3.83 -14.68
C GLY A 13 -1.33 -3.84 -13.70
N GLU A 14 -1.10 -4.29 -12.46
CA GLU A 14 -2.08 -4.25 -11.38
C GLU A 14 -2.54 -2.80 -11.08
N LEU A 15 -1.61 -1.84 -10.99
CA LEU A 15 -1.94 -0.43 -10.74
C LEU A 15 -2.74 0.23 -11.85
N ARG A 16 -2.47 -0.12 -13.12
CA ARG A 16 -3.23 0.40 -14.26
C ARG A 16 -4.71 0.03 -14.18
N THR A 17 -5.04 -1.15 -13.65
CA THR A 17 -6.44 -1.56 -13.43
C THR A 17 -7.14 -0.78 -12.32
N LEU A 18 -6.37 -0.11 -11.46
CA LEU A 18 -6.84 0.67 -10.32
C LEU A 18 -6.66 2.17 -10.52
N HIS A 19 -6.28 2.63 -11.72
CA HIS A 19 -6.08 4.06 -11.97
C HIS A 19 -7.38 4.84 -11.69
N PRO A 20 -7.36 5.89 -10.86
CA PRO A 20 -8.56 6.64 -10.55
C PRO A 20 -9.21 7.21 -11.82
N PRO A 21 -10.53 7.04 -12.02
CA PRO A 21 -11.20 7.50 -13.24
C PRO A 21 -11.06 9.00 -13.48
N GLU A 22 -11.14 9.81 -12.42
CA GLU A 22 -11.04 11.27 -12.53
C GLU A 22 -9.62 11.71 -12.92
N ALA A 23 -8.60 11.14 -12.27
CA ALA A 23 -7.21 11.36 -12.63
C ALA A 23 -6.92 10.94 -14.07
N PHE A 24 -7.47 9.80 -14.51
CA PHE A 24 -7.30 9.30 -15.86
C PHE A 24 -7.90 10.26 -16.90
N ARG A 25 -9.15 10.68 -16.68
CA ARG A 25 -9.84 11.65 -17.56
C ARG A 25 -9.06 12.95 -17.70
N ARG A 26 -8.44 13.41 -16.61
CA ARG A 26 -7.65 14.64 -16.56
C ARG A 26 -6.19 14.46 -16.97
N ARG A 27 -5.77 13.24 -17.34
CA ARG A 27 -4.38 12.87 -17.67
C ARG A 27 -3.39 13.32 -16.60
N ARG A 28 -3.75 13.11 -15.34
CA ARG A 28 -2.93 13.46 -14.19
C ARG A 28 -2.43 12.20 -13.50
N GLY A 29 -1.11 12.12 -13.35
CA GLY A 29 -0.48 11.23 -12.39
C GLY A 29 -0.64 11.74 -10.96
N GLY A 30 -0.23 10.91 -10.02
CA GLY A 30 -0.30 11.21 -8.60
C GLY A 30 0.06 10.01 -7.74
N GLN A 31 0.00 10.20 -6.43
CA GLN A 31 0.43 9.21 -5.47
C GLN A 31 -0.45 9.23 -4.23
N ALA A 32 -0.43 8.12 -3.51
CA ALA A 32 -1.00 8.03 -2.18
C ALA A 32 -0.12 7.19 -1.27
N THR A 33 -0.05 7.60 0.00
CA THR A 33 0.65 6.86 1.06
C THR A 33 -0.37 6.28 2.01
N LEU A 34 -0.22 5.00 2.34
CA LEU A 34 -1.02 4.29 3.33
C LEU A 34 -0.20 3.94 4.56
N ALA A 35 -0.85 3.89 5.72
CA ALA A 35 -0.37 3.18 6.90
C ALA A 35 -1.17 1.89 7.04
N CYS A 36 -0.50 0.75 7.13
CA CYS A 36 -1.10 -0.58 7.17
C CYS A 36 -0.46 -1.43 8.27
N ARG A 37 -1.15 -2.46 8.74
CA ARG A 37 -0.62 -3.47 9.66
C ARG A 37 -0.19 -4.72 8.91
N VAL A 38 1.04 -5.18 9.13
CA VAL A 38 1.56 -6.42 8.57
C VAL A 38 0.98 -7.61 9.32
N ARG A 39 0.44 -8.57 8.58
CA ARG A 39 -0.14 -9.81 9.11
C ARG A 39 0.81 -10.99 9.03
N LEU A 40 0.66 -11.95 9.95
CA LEU A 40 1.48 -13.17 9.99
C LEU A 40 1.43 -13.98 8.68
N ASP A 41 0.31 -13.91 7.95
CA ASP A 41 0.12 -14.53 6.63
C ASP A 41 0.76 -13.75 5.48
N THR A 42 1.59 -12.74 5.80
CA THR A 42 2.31 -11.84 4.89
C THR A 42 1.45 -10.78 4.20
N THR A 43 0.15 -10.69 4.50
CA THR A 43 -0.74 -9.67 3.94
C THR A 43 -0.69 -8.36 4.74
N LEU A 44 -1.35 -7.33 4.21
CA LEU A 44 -1.61 -6.09 4.93
C LEU A 44 -3.09 -6.03 5.33
N SER A 45 -3.37 -5.46 6.49
CA SER A 45 -4.72 -5.17 6.98
C SER A 45 -4.76 -3.82 7.67
N ASP A 46 -5.95 -3.35 8.05
CA ASP A 46 -6.15 -2.05 8.72
C ASP A 46 -5.46 -0.89 8.01
N CYS A 47 -5.47 -0.94 6.67
CA CYS A 47 -4.87 0.09 5.84
C CYS A 47 -5.70 1.37 5.87
N ARG A 48 -5.05 2.50 6.16
CA ARG A 48 -5.65 3.84 6.17
C ARG A 48 -4.84 4.80 5.32
N LEU A 49 -5.53 5.74 4.67
CA LEU A 49 -4.91 6.82 3.93
C LEU A 49 -4.14 7.74 4.90
N VAL A 50 -2.88 8.00 4.58
CA VAL A 50 -2.04 8.98 5.28
C VAL A 50 -1.96 10.26 4.47
N ASP A 51 -1.72 10.14 3.17
CA ASP A 51 -1.58 11.27 2.26
C ASP A 51 -2.05 10.91 0.85
N GLU A 52 -2.57 11.90 0.13
CA GLU A 52 -2.94 11.82 -1.28
C GLU A 52 -2.50 13.09 -2.00
N THR A 53 -1.76 12.94 -3.10
CA THR A 53 -1.29 14.07 -3.91
C THR A 53 -1.52 13.80 -5.41
N PRO A 54 -2.25 14.67 -6.13
CA PRO A 54 -3.05 15.80 -5.63
C PRO A 54 -4.25 15.34 -4.79
N PRO A 55 -4.68 16.13 -3.80
CA PRO A 55 -5.80 15.75 -2.94
C PRO A 55 -7.12 15.70 -3.73
N GLY A 56 -7.97 14.73 -3.40
CA GLY A 56 -9.32 14.61 -3.95
C GLY A 56 -9.39 14.09 -5.39
N MET A 57 -8.32 13.47 -5.89
CA MET A 57 -8.26 12.89 -7.25
C MET A 57 -8.59 11.40 -7.28
N GLY A 58 -8.69 10.76 -6.11
CA GLY A 58 -9.08 9.37 -5.93
C GLY A 58 -7.90 8.41 -5.77
N PHE A 59 -6.66 8.91 -5.64
CA PHE A 59 -5.48 8.05 -5.48
C PHE A 59 -5.48 7.32 -4.14
N GLY A 60 -6.07 7.89 -3.09
CA GLY A 60 -6.18 7.24 -1.80
C GLY A 60 -7.04 5.98 -1.86
N GLN A 61 -8.21 6.05 -2.49
CA GLN A 61 -9.10 4.89 -2.68
C GLN A 61 -8.44 3.84 -3.58
N ALA A 62 -7.77 4.27 -4.64
CA ALA A 62 -7.02 3.37 -5.51
C ALA A 62 -5.88 2.66 -4.77
N ALA A 63 -5.16 3.38 -3.90
CA ALA A 63 -4.10 2.80 -3.08
C ALA A 63 -4.65 1.80 -2.06
N LEU A 64 -5.80 2.11 -1.44
CA LEU A 64 -6.48 1.18 -0.53
C LEU A 64 -6.85 -0.12 -1.26
N ALA A 65 -7.35 -0.04 -2.49
CA ALA A 65 -7.59 -1.22 -3.32
C ALA A 65 -6.28 -1.96 -3.69
N ALA A 66 -5.21 -1.23 -3.97
CA ALA A 66 -3.90 -1.79 -4.30
C ALA A 66 -3.21 -2.46 -3.11
N SER A 67 -3.59 -2.13 -1.87
CA SER A 67 -3.01 -2.69 -0.64
C SER A 67 -3.01 -4.23 -0.63
N ARG A 68 -4.01 -4.87 -1.28
CA ARG A 68 -4.14 -6.32 -1.43
C ARG A 68 -2.98 -6.99 -2.16
N TYR A 69 -2.20 -6.24 -2.95
CA TYR A 69 -1.07 -6.75 -3.71
C TYR A 69 0.25 -6.70 -2.93
N PHE A 70 0.33 -5.87 -1.89
CA PHE A 70 1.53 -5.83 -1.07
C PHE A 70 1.70 -7.13 -0.29
N ARG A 71 2.94 -7.60 -0.20
CA ARG A 71 3.32 -8.67 0.72
C ARG A 71 4.51 -8.24 1.55
N PHE A 72 4.44 -8.52 2.84
CA PHE A 72 5.48 -8.19 3.82
C PHE A 72 5.83 -9.42 4.65
N ARG A 73 7.11 -9.62 4.90
CA ARG A 73 7.56 -10.50 5.96
C ARG A 73 7.30 -9.80 7.30
N PRO A 74 6.56 -10.41 8.25
CA PRO A 74 6.36 -9.85 9.58
C PRO A 74 7.68 -9.59 10.30
N PRO A 75 7.73 -8.60 11.20
CA PRO A 75 8.87 -8.46 12.09
C PRO A 75 8.97 -9.66 13.03
N THR A 76 10.16 -9.89 13.56
CA THR A 76 10.39 -10.91 14.59
C THR A 76 10.73 -10.26 15.92
N GLN A 77 10.22 -10.84 17.00
CA GLN A 77 10.55 -10.54 18.39
C GLN A 77 10.93 -11.83 19.11
N ASN A 78 12.08 -11.85 19.78
CA ASN A 78 12.73 -13.06 20.31
C ASN A 78 12.78 -14.22 19.30
N GLY A 79 13.02 -13.91 18.02
CA GLY A 79 13.07 -14.90 16.94
C GLY A 79 11.72 -15.42 16.43
N ALA A 80 10.60 -15.06 17.06
CA ALA A 80 9.25 -15.42 16.60
C ALA A 80 8.60 -14.27 15.81
N PRO A 81 7.85 -14.54 14.73
CA PRO A 81 7.12 -13.50 14.01
C PRO A 81 5.98 -12.94 14.87
N ILE A 82 5.81 -11.62 14.85
CA ILE A 82 4.74 -10.93 15.58
C ILE A 82 3.74 -10.26 14.62
N ASP A 83 2.47 -10.23 15.02
CA ASP A 83 1.38 -9.69 14.22
C ASP A 83 1.21 -8.17 14.41
N GLY A 84 0.61 -7.52 13.42
CA GLY A 84 -0.01 -6.20 13.62
C GLY A 84 0.93 -4.99 13.62
N ARG A 85 2.22 -5.15 13.29
CA ARG A 85 3.15 -4.01 13.21
C ARG A 85 2.77 -3.07 12.06
N GLU A 86 2.69 -1.77 12.35
CA GLU A 86 2.40 -0.75 11.34
C GLU A 86 3.60 -0.53 10.40
N VAL A 87 3.32 -0.39 9.09
CA VAL A 87 4.23 0.01 8.02
C VAL A 87 3.59 1.10 7.16
N ARG A 88 4.41 1.92 6.49
CA ARG A 88 3.94 2.87 5.48
C ARG A 88 4.31 2.39 4.08
N VAL A 89 3.35 2.43 3.15
CA VAL A 89 3.54 2.06 1.75
C VAL A 89 3.03 3.16 0.83
N GLY A 90 3.80 3.46 -0.21
CA GLY A 90 3.42 4.42 -1.25
C GLY A 90 2.96 3.69 -2.52
N VAL A 91 2.00 4.29 -3.21
CA VAL A 91 1.57 3.87 -4.55
C VAL A 91 1.57 5.09 -5.45
N GLU A 92 2.15 4.95 -6.63
CA GLU A 92 2.31 6.03 -7.62
C GLU A 92 1.70 5.61 -8.96
N TRP A 93 1.03 6.56 -9.60
CA TRP A 93 0.48 6.45 -10.95
C TRP A 93 1.12 7.51 -11.84
N PRO A 94 1.67 7.10 -13.01
CA PRO A 94 2.21 8.04 -14.00
C PRO A 94 1.11 8.81 -14.74
#